data_AF-A0A4U5MMI7-F1
#
_entry.id   AF-A0A4U5MMI7-F1
#
_cell.length_a   1.000
_cell.length_b   1.000
_cell.length_c   1.000
_cell.angle_alpha   90.00
_cell.angle_beta   90.00
_cell.angle_gamma   90.00
#
_symmetry.space_group_name_H-M   'P 1'
#
loop_
_entity.id
_entity.type
_entity.pdbx_description
1 polymer ?
#
loop_
_entity_poly.entity_id
_entity_poly.type
_entity_poly.pdbx_seq_one_letter_code
_entity_poly.pdbx_strand_id
1 'polypeptide(L)'
;MAAGWHRFTGRSQYPELSHNTDNSQFCYGVKTNRSFRLKWIQGKSDTEMEKAVISWIEDVTREFAPADDEIGEWLQSGVIICRALDSVFPGILAHNINKSKFAATENISNFLKSATREPLSLKQEDLFELSDLLEQRDLGRVMRTLNTIRLRCGLH
;
A
#
# COMPACT_ATOMS: atom_id res chain seq x y z
N MET A 1 -47.32 30.91 -37.28
CA MET A 1 -47.08 29.51 -37.69
C MET A 1 -45.57 29.32 -37.74
N ALA A 2 -44.96 28.86 -36.64
CA ALA A 2 -43.49 28.76 -36.53
C ALA A 2 -43.00 27.38 -37.01
N ALA A 3 -41.95 27.39 -37.83
CA ALA A 3 -41.46 26.26 -38.60
C ALA A 3 -40.59 25.27 -37.79
N GLY A 4 -40.75 24.00 -38.17
CA GLY A 4 -39.89 22.82 -38.00
C GLY A 4 -38.66 22.87 -37.09
N TRP A 5 -38.76 22.21 -35.93
CA TRP A 5 -37.60 21.70 -35.20
C TRP A 5 -37.21 20.34 -35.78
N HIS A 6 -35.99 20.24 -36.29
CA HIS A 6 -35.43 19.01 -36.84
C HIS A 6 -35.28 17.94 -35.76
N ARG A 7 -35.83 16.76 -36.06
CA ARG A 7 -35.83 15.53 -35.26
C ARG A 7 -34.41 15.15 -34.84
N PHE A 8 -34.15 15.21 -33.52
CA PHE A 8 -32.94 14.66 -32.91
C PHE A 8 -33.01 13.12 -33.02
N THR A 9 -32.22 12.53 -33.92
CA THR A 9 -32.07 11.08 -34.02
C THR A 9 -31.36 10.59 -32.76
N GLY A 10 -32.09 9.87 -31.91
CA GLY A 10 -31.65 9.40 -30.60
C GLY A 10 -30.57 8.33 -30.66
N ARG A 11 -29.31 8.75 -30.74
CA ARG A 11 -28.19 8.01 -30.15
C ARG A 11 -27.34 8.98 -29.34
N SER A 12 -27.59 9.00 -28.03
CA SER A 12 -26.67 9.56 -27.06
C SER A 12 -25.32 8.85 -27.19
N GLN A 13 -24.22 9.59 -27.18
CA GLN A 13 -22.86 9.03 -27.24
C GLN A 13 -22.34 8.57 -25.85
N TYR A 14 -23.23 8.52 -24.86
CA TYR A 14 -22.91 8.03 -23.52
C TYR A 14 -23.43 6.59 -23.37
N PRO A 15 -22.62 5.67 -22.80
CA PRO A 15 -23.02 4.28 -22.64
C PRO A 15 -24.23 4.18 -21.71
N GLU A 16 -25.25 3.44 -22.15
CA GLU A 16 -26.49 3.27 -21.40
C GLU A 16 -26.26 2.43 -20.14
N LEU A 17 -26.73 2.93 -19.00
CA LEU A 17 -26.75 2.22 -17.72
C LEU A 17 -27.82 1.13 -17.77
N SER A 18 -27.43 -0.09 -18.15
CA SER A 18 -28.32 -1.25 -18.08
C SER A 18 -28.65 -1.57 -16.63
N HIS A 19 -29.92 -1.38 -16.25
CA HIS A 19 -30.48 -1.91 -15.02
C HIS A 19 -30.95 -3.34 -15.26
N ASN A 20 -30.48 -4.29 -14.44
CA ASN A 20 -31.03 -5.64 -14.42
C ASN A 20 -32.25 -5.70 -13.49
N THR A 21 -33.22 -6.57 -13.84
CA THR A 21 -34.53 -6.75 -13.19
C THR A 21 -34.46 -7.43 -11.82
N ASP A 22 -33.27 -7.63 -11.27
CA ASP A 22 -33.08 -8.13 -9.92
C ASP A 22 -32.36 -7.06 -9.14
N ASN A 23 -33.03 -6.48 -8.14
CA ASN A 23 -32.59 -5.36 -7.30
C ASN A 23 -31.38 -5.72 -6.40
N SER A 24 -30.52 -6.64 -6.83
CA SER A 24 -29.27 -6.98 -6.19
C SER A 24 -28.25 -5.89 -6.47
N GLN A 25 -28.17 -4.99 -5.50
CA GLN A 25 -27.02 -4.15 -5.17
C GLN A 25 -25.72 -4.77 -5.69
N PHE A 26 -24.96 -4.01 -6.47
CA PHE A 26 -23.75 -4.43 -7.17
C PHE A 26 -22.75 -5.08 -6.19
N CYS A 27 -22.83 -6.40 -6.08
CA CYS A 27 -21.91 -7.20 -5.29
C CYS A 27 -20.62 -7.34 -6.09
N TYR A 28 -19.53 -6.87 -5.48
CA TYR A 28 -18.15 -6.95 -5.92
C TYR A 28 -17.88 -8.22 -6.74
N GLY A 29 -17.66 -8.03 -8.05
CA GLY A 29 -17.33 -9.09 -8.98
C GLY A 29 -16.10 -9.87 -8.52
N VAL A 30 -16.19 -11.18 -8.73
CA VAL A 30 -15.22 -12.25 -8.44
C VAL A 30 -13.76 -11.80 -8.60
N LYS A 31 -13.01 -11.78 -7.48
CA LYS A 31 -11.56 -11.51 -7.38
C LYS A 31 -10.75 -12.65 -8.03
N THR A 32 -10.65 -12.69 -9.34
CA THR A 32 -9.64 -13.52 -10.03
C THR A 32 -9.08 -12.75 -11.21
N ASN A 33 -7.78 -12.44 -11.14
CA ASN A 33 -6.95 -11.59 -12.02
C ASN A 33 -6.79 -10.12 -11.60
N ARG A 34 -6.15 -9.89 -10.44
CA ARG A 34 -5.40 -8.64 -10.23
C ARG A 34 -4.10 -8.74 -11.02
N SER A 35 -4.06 -8.07 -12.17
CA SER A 35 -2.81 -7.72 -12.84
C SER A 35 -2.06 -6.73 -11.95
N PHE A 36 -1.16 -7.23 -11.12
CA PHE A 36 -0.26 -6.45 -10.29
C PHE A 36 0.67 -5.59 -11.15
N ARG A 37 0.27 -4.36 -11.42
CA ARG A 37 1.13 -3.37 -12.09
C ARG A 37 1.00 -2.07 -11.31
N LEU A 38 1.85 -1.90 -10.30
CA LEU A 38 2.11 -0.60 -9.70
C LEU A 38 2.67 0.31 -10.80
N LYS A 39 1.83 1.21 -11.30
CA LYS A 39 2.05 1.98 -12.54
C LYS A 39 3.02 3.16 -12.33
N TRP A 40 3.39 3.46 -11.09
CA TRP A 40 4.12 4.66 -10.70
C TRP A 40 5.60 4.42 -10.37
N ILE A 41 6.09 3.17 -10.44
CA ILE A 41 7.50 2.85 -10.18
C ILE A 41 8.29 2.92 -11.49
N GLN A 42 8.79 4.11 -11.83
CA GLN A 42 9.78 4.26 -12.89
C GLN A 42 11.11 3.65 -12.43
N GLY A 43 11.33 2.40 -12.82
CA GLY A 43 12.63 1.75 -12.72
C GLY A 43 12.58 0.43 -11.98
N LYS A 44 12.58 -0.67 -12.74
CA LYS A 44 13.01 -2.02 -12.34
C LYS A 44 12.84 -2.35 -10.84
N SER A 45 11.65 -2.15 -10.28
CA SER A 45 11.33 -2.79 -9.02
C SER A 45 10.68 -4.11 -9.39
N ASP A 46 11.30 -5.19 -8.93
CA ASP A 46 10.82 -6.53 -9.15
C ASP A 46 9.42 -6.63 -8.53
N THR A 47 8.39 -6.57 -9.36
CA THR A 47 6.98 -6.65 -8.95
C THR A 47 6.70 -7.90 -8.12
N GLU A 48 7.55 -8.92 -8.25
CA GLU A 48 7.54 -10.14 -7.44
C GLU A 48 8.01 -9.89 -5.99
N MET A 49 9.07 -9.09 -5.80
CA MET A 49 9.57 -8.71 -4.47
C MET A 49 8.50 -7.92 -3.71
N GLU A 50 7.86 -6.96 -4.37
CA GLU A 50 6.82 -6.13 -3.76
C GLU A 50 5.64 -6.99 -3.29
N LYS A 51 5.14 -7.89 -4.14
CA LYS A 51 4.08 -8.84 -3.76
C LYS A 51 4.48 -9.72 -2.58
N ALA A 52 5.71 -10.21 -2.57
CA ALA A 52 6.21 -11.05 -1.49
C ALA A 52 6.30 -10.27 -0.17
N VAL A 53 6.71 -9.00 -0.21
CA VAL A 53 6.74 -8.11 0.94
C VAL A 53 5.33 -7.80 1.43
N ILE A 54 4.41 -7.42 0.54
CA ILE A 54 3.02 -7.13 0.88
C ILE A 54 2.36 -8.35 1.53
N SER A 55 2.47 -9.52 0.91
CA SER A 55 1.92 -10.76 1.46
C SER A 55 2.53 -11.12 2.82
N TRP A 56 3.82 -10.83 3.03
CA TRP A 56 4.45 -11.00 4.33
C TRP A 56 3.90 -10.01 5.37
N ILE A 57 3.71 -8.73 5.02
CA ILE A 57 3.08 -7.74 5.91
C ILE A 57 1.67 -8.20 6.30
N GLU A 58 0.89 -8.71 5.35
CA GLU A 58 -0.45 -9.25 5.62
C GLU A 58 -0.42 -10.42 6.59
N ASP A 59 0.56 -11.32 6.48
CA ASP A 59 0.68 -12.46 7.39
C ASP A 59 1.10 -12.04 8.81
N VAL A 60 2.10 -11.14 8.94
CA VAL A 60 2.61 -10.71 10.26
C VAL A 60 1.67 -9.75 10.99
N THR A 61 0.94 -8.90 10.26
CA THR A 61 -0.02 -7.94 10.84
C THR A 61 -1.43 -8.48 10.93
N ARG A 62 -1.74 -9.55 10.19
CA ARG A 62 -3.11 -10.09 10.00
C ARG A 62 -4.09 -9.05 9.42
N GLU A 63 -3.59 -8.00 8.78
CA GLU A 63 -4.38 -6.98 8.10
C GLU A 63 -4.25 -7.15 6.58
N PHE A 64 -5.36 -7.14 5.85
CA PHE A 64 -5.34 -7.26 4.38
C PHE A 64 -4.89 -5.96 3.73
N ALA A 65 -3.99 -6.07 2.75
CA ALA A 65 -3.53 -4.93 2.00
C ALA A 65 -4.67 -4.35 1.12
N PRO A 66 -4.77 -3.01 1.01
CA PRO A 66 -5.74 -2.37 0.14
C PRO A 66 -5.39 -2.56 -1.35
N ALA A 67 -6.11 -1.90 -2.27
CA ALA A 67 -5.79 -2.01 -3.69
C ALA A 67 -4.38 -1.47 -3.99
N ASP A 68 -3.71 -1.98 -5.05
CA ASP A 68 -2.33 -1.60 -5.43
C ASP A 68 -2.07 -0.08 -5.48
N ASP A 69 -3.09 0.73 -5.79
CA ASP A 69 -3.00 2.18 -5.87
C ASP A 69 -2.93 2.85 -4.46
N GLU A 70 -3.54 2.22 -3.45
CA GLU A 70 -3.66 2.73 -2.07
C GLU A 70 -2.54 2.23 -1.15
N ILE A 71 -1.68 1.31 -1.61
CA ILE A 71 -0.59 0.72 -0.81
C ILE A 71 0.38 1.80 -0.33
N GLY A 72 0.65 2.81 -1.17
CA GLY A 72 1.52 3.93 -0.81
C GLY A 72 0.98 4.70 0.40
N GLU A 73 -0.30 5.05 0.41
CA GLU A 73 -0.96 5.75 1.52
C GLU A 73 -1.07 4.89 2.77
N TRP A 74 -1.31 3.59 2.59
CA TRP A 74 -1.36 2.63 3.68
C TRP A 74 -0.02 2.52 4.43
N LEU A 75 1.09 2.45 3.69
CA LEU A 75 2.43 2.45 4.27
C LEU A 75 2.80 3.83 4.85
N GLN A 76 2.37 4.93 4.21
CA GLN A 76 2.64 6.31 4.65
C GLN A 76 2.13 6.59 6.07
N SER A 77 1.05 5.92 6.50
CA SER A 77 0.56 6.05 7.88
C SER A 77 1.62 5.69 8.93
N GLY A 78 2.63 4.89 8.59
CA GLY A 78 3.69 4.45 9.52
C GLY A 78 3.23 3.43 10.57
N VAL A 79 1.92 3.25 10.75
CA VAL A 79 1.33 2.35 11.74
C VAL A 79 1.57 0.89 11.36
N ILE A 80 1.34 0.53 10.10
CA ILE A 80 1.45 -0.85 9.64
C ILE A 80 2.89 -1.35 9.65
N ILE A 81 3.86 -0.51 9.25
CA ILE A 81 5.28 -0.87 9.27
C ILE A 81 5.80 -1.06 10.69
N CYS A 82 5.36 -0.23 11.64
CA CYS A 82 5.70 -0.39 13.04
C CYS A 82 5.09 -1.67 13.61
N ARG A 83 3.82 -1.96 13.29
CA ARG A 83 3.14 -3.20 13.69
C ARG A 83 3.84 -4.43 13.14
N ALA A 84 4.19 -4.42 11.85
CA ALA A 84 4.92 -5.52 11.23
C ALA A 84 6.25 -5.76 11.94
N LEU A 85 6.97 -4.69 12.31
CA LEU A 85 8.23 -4.79 13.02
C LEU A 85 8.06 -5.36 14.45
N ASP A 86 7.04 -4.91 15.18
CA ASP A 86 6.72 -5.40 16.54
C ASP A 86 6.28 -6.86 16.54
N SER A 87 5.49 -7.29 15.54
CA SER A 87 5.10 -8.69 15.37
C SER A 87 6.30 -9.62 15.18
N VAL A 88 7.33 -9.14 14.49
CA VAL A 88 8.53 -9.93 14.18
C VAL A 88 9.52 -9.92 15.34
N PHE A 89 9.73 -8.76 15.94
CA PHE A 89 10.66 -8.56 17.03
C PHE A 89 9.91 -7.91 18.20
N PRO A 90 9.35 -8.72 19.13
CA PRO A 90 8.55 -8.20 20.22
C PRO A 90 9.40 -7.28 21.10
N GLY A 91 8.96 -6.02 21.25
CA GLY A 91 9.63 -5.03 22.11
C GLY A 91 10.80 -4.29 21.47
N ILE A 92 11.02 -4.41 20.16
CA ILE A 92 12.05 -3.61 19.46
C ILE A 92 11.67 -2.14 19.33
N LEU A 93 10.37 -1.85 19.27
CA LEU A 93 9.87 -0.48 19.12
C LEU A 93 10.23 0.37 20.32
N ALA A 94 10.86 1.51 20.07
CA ALA A 94 11.23 2.41 21.14
C ALA A 94 10.00 3.07 21.80
N HIS A 95 8.98 3.41 20.99
CA HIS A 95 7.78 4.15 21.41
C HIS A 95 6.50 3.46 20.93
N ASN A 96 5.38 3.80 21.57
CA ASN A 96 4.07 3.24 21.23
C ASN A 96 3.53 3.81 19.90
N ILE A 97 2.76 2.99 19.17
CA ILE A 97 2.27 3.34 17.84
C ILE A 97 1.04 4.24 17.96
N ASN A 98 1.09 5.44 17.36
CA ASN A 98 -0.03 6.36 17.35
C ASN A 98 -0.78 6.28 16.02
N LYS A 99 -2.09 6.02 16.06
CA LYS A 99 -2.92 5.86 14.85
C LYS A 99 -3.32 7.18 14.18
N SER A 100 -2.92 8.32 14.74
CA SER A 100 -3.22 9.62 14.17
C SER A 100 -2.38 9.91 12.93
N LYS A 101 -2.99 10.51 11.89
CA LYS A 101 -2.30 10.93 10.66
C LYS A 101 -1.17 11.92 10.94
N PHE A 102 -1.33 12.76 11.97
CA PHE A 102 -0.30 13.71 12.40
C PHE A 102 0.92 13.05 13.05
N ALA A 103 0.77 11.81 13.52
CA ALA A 103 1.84 11.03 14.13
C ALA A 103 2.56 10.11 13.12
N ALA A 104 2.21 10.15 11.83
CA ALA A 104 2.89 9.37 10.79
C ALA A 104 4.41 9.61 10.81
N THR A 105 4.83 10.86 10.92
CA THR A 105 6.24 11.26 11.00
C THR A 105 6.96 10.64 12.21
N GLU A 106 6.29 10.62 13.37
CA GLU A 106 6.82 10.05 14.60
C GLU A 106 6.89 8.53 14.51
N ASN A 107 5.86 7.88 13.98
CA ASN A 107 5.83 6.44 13.75
C ASN A 107 6.97 6.00 12.82
N ILE A 108 7.14 6.68 11.69
CA ILE A 108 8.20 6.35 10.73
C ILE A 108 9.58 6.57 11.37
N SER A 109 9.78 7.68 12.08
CA SER A 109 11.04 7.94 12.79
C SER A 109 11.32 6.89 13.87
N ASN A 110 10.28 6.42 14.57
CA ASN A 110 10.37 5.35 15.56
C ASN A 110 10.76 4.03 14.91
N PHE A 111 10.19 3.69 13.74
CA PHE A 111 10.57 2.53 12.96
C PHE A 111 12.06 2.56 12.59
N LEU A 112 12.56 3.68 12.03
CA LEU A 112 13.96 3.82 11.62
C LEU A 112 14.93 3.67 12.80
N LYS A 113 14.60 4.27 13.95
CA LYS A 113 15.38 4.12 15.19
C LYS A 113 15.36 2.69 15.71
N SER A 114 14.25 1.99 15.57
CA SER A 114 14.09 0.62 16.06
C SER A 114 14.80 -0.37 15.14
N ALA A 115 14.79 -0.13 13.82
CA ALA A 115 15.44 -0.97 12.84
C ALA A 115 16.98 -0.97 12.90
N THR A 116 17.58 0.09 13.46
CA THR A 116 19.03 0.15 13.71
C THR A 116 19.46 -0.57 14.99
N ARG A 117 18.52 -1.04 15.83
CA ARG A 117 18.82 -1.71 17.10
C ARG A 117 18.96 -3.22 16.93
N GLU A 118 19.68 -3.83 17.87
CA GLU A 118 19.73 -5.29 18.03
C GLU A 118 18.32 -5.85 18.29
N PRO A 119 17.97 -7.02 17.72
CA PRO A 119 18.80 -7.94 16.93
C PRO A 119 18.84 -7.65 15.41
N LEU A 120 18.11 -6.64 14.94
CA LEU A 120 17.97 -6.37 13.51
C LEU A 120 19.23 -5.71 12.93
N SER A 121 19.82 -4.77 13.68
CA SER A 121 21.10 -4.11 13.40
C SER A 121 21.30 -3.79 11.91
N LEU A 122 20.32 -3.08 11.32
CA LEU A 122 20.41 -2.63 9.92
C LEU A 122 21.28 -1.40 9.80
N LYS A 123 21.99 -1.31 8.67
CA LYS A 123 22.76 -0.13 8.31
C LYS A 123 21.83 0.97 7.81
N GLN A 124 22.26 2.22 7.99
CA GLN A 124 21.53 3.39 7.49
C GLN A 124 21.44 3.42 5.95
N GLU A 125 22.38 2.79 5.23
CA GLU A 125 22.36 2.68 3.77
C GLU A 125 21.19 1.82 3.25
N ASP A 126 20.83 0.76 3.98
CA ASP A 126 19.73 -0.15 3.64
C ASP A 126 18.36 0.36 4.12
N LEU A 127 18.35 1.37 4.99
CA LEU A 127 17.15 2.01 5.51
C LEU A 127 16.70 3.12 4.55
N PHE A 128 15.38 3.29 4.46
CA PHE A 128 14.76 4.42 3.78
C PHE A 128 14.76 5.66 4.69
N GLU A 129 14.56 6.84 4.11
CA GLU A 129 14.46 8.08 4.87
C GLU A 129 13.01 8.46 5.12
N LEU A 130 12.76 9.22 6.19
CA LEU A 130 11.44 9.69 6.55
C LEU A 130 10.71 10.37 5.37
N SER A 131 11.42 11.22 4.62
CA SER A 131 10.91 11.90 3.43
C SER A 131 10.54 10.94 2.28
N ASP A 132 11.25 9.81 2.14
CA ASP A 132 10.98 8.85 1.06
C ASP A 132 9.57 8.26 1.15
N LEU A 133 9.12 7.98 2.38
CA LEU A 133 7.81 7.42 2.64
C LEU A 133 6.74 8.51 2.84
N LEU A 134 7.06 9.58 3.56
CA LEU A 134 6.10 10.67 3.83
C LEU A 134 5.70 11.40 2.55
N GLU A 135 6.66 11.73 1.68
CA GLU A 135 6.41 12.43 0.41
C GLU A 135 6.26 11.45 -0.76
N GLN A 136 6.29 10.14 -0.49
CA GLN A 136 6.28 9.07 -1.49
C GLN A 136 7.34 9.28 -2.59
N ARG A 137 8.50 9.85 -2.25
CA ARG A 137 9.58 10.11 -3.22
C ARG A 137 10.17 8.83 -3.79
N ASP A 138 10.46 7.87 -2.91
CA ASP A 138 11.09 6.61 -3.30
C ASP A 138 10.55 5.44 -2.48
N LEU A 139 9.37 4.96 -2.87
CA LEU A 139 8.78 3.77 -2.25
C LEU A 139 9.51 2.47 -2.65
N GLY A 140 10.31 2.49 -3.73
CA GLY A 140 11.16 1.36 -4.10
C GLY A 140 12.20 1.06 -3.02
N ARG A 141 12.84 2.10 -2.47
CA ARG A 141 13.74 1.99 -1.31
C ARG A 141 13.01 1.44 -0.08
N VAL A 142 11.80 1.91 0.20
CA VAL A 142 10.96 1.40 1.31
C VAL A 142 10.71 -0.10 1.16
N MET A 143 10.31 -0.54 -0.03
CA MET A 143 10.05 -1.96 -0.32
C MET A 143 11.32 -2.81 -0.16
N ARG A 144 12.48 -2.32 -0.60
CA ARG A 144 13.76 -3.00 -0.40
C ARG A 144 14.12 -3.14 1.07
N THR A 145 13.98 -2.07 1.86
CA THR A 145 14.21 -2.12 3.30
C THR A 145 13.31 -3.17 3.97
N LEU A 146 12.02 -3.18 3.65
CA LEU A 146 11.07 -4.16 4.17
C LEU A 146 11.42 -5.60 3.74
N ASN A 147 11.86 -5.80 2.49
CA ASN A 147 12.33 -7.09 2.03
C ASN A 147 13.58 -7.57 2.79
N THR A 148 14.52 -6.67 3.10
CA THR A 148 15.69 -7.00 3.92
C THR A 148 15.28 -7.47 5.32
N ILE A 149 14.31 -6.81 5.94
CA ILE A 149 13.76 -7.21 7.25
C ILE A 149 13.10 -8.59 7.16
N ARG A 150 12.26 -8.80 6.13
CA ARG A 150 11.62 -10.09 5.86
C ARG A 150 12.63 -11.22 5.74
N LEU A 151 13.70 -11.02 4.95
CA LEU A 151 14.76 -12.01 4.78
C LEU A 151 15.49 -12.31 6.08
N ARG A 152 15.66 -11.31 6.94
CA ARG A 152 16.31 -11.47 8.25
C ARG A 152 15.42 -12.20 9.26
N CYS A 153 14.10 -12.05 9.16
CA CYS A 153 13.12 -12.80 9.94
C CYS A 153 13.00 -14.26 9.51
N GLY A 154 13.03 -14.54 8.20
CA GLY A 154 12.80 -15.89 7.64
C GLY A 154 13.97 -16.88 7.78
N LEU A 155 15.01 -16.52 8.53
CA LEU A 155 16.23 -17.32 8.75
C LEU A 155 16.20 -18.12 10.06
N HIS A 156 15.03 -18.31 10.68
CA HIS A 156 14.87 -18.99 11.96
C HIS A 156 13.74 -20.02 11.94
#